data_AF-A0A0C2FJT0-F1
#
_entry.id   AF-A0A0C2FJT0-F1
#
_cell.length_a   1.000
_cell.length_b   1.000
_cell.length_c   1.000
_cell.angle_alpha   90.00
_cell.angle_beta   90.00
_cell.angle_gamma   90.00
#
_symmetry.space_group_name_H-M   'P 1'
#
loop_
_entity.id
_entity.type
_entity.pdbx_description
1 polymer ?
#
loop_
_entity_poly.entity_id
_entity_poly.type
_entity_poly.pdbx_seq_one_letter_code
_entity_poly.pdbx_strand_id
1 'polypeptide(L)'
;MKRRTSLSDRFDFAIHQMRRFCGVGYVGFNNAVFLSERETADRNYALSYYMREHKVFPPDTNLQDTLDLYFQLCSIETNCDTLAVMAATLANGGVNPMNGERVINNRYLNI
;
A
#
# COMPACT_ATOMS: atom_id res chain seq x y z
N MET A 1 1.06 11.41 1.14
CA MET A 1 0.02 10.88 2.03
C MET A 1 -0.14 11.83 3.22
N LYS A 2 -1.35 12.32 3.49
CA LYS A 2 -1.60 13.21 4.64
C LYS A 2 -1.55 12.35 5.91
N ARG A 3 -0.44 12.39 6.66
CA ARG A 3 -0.21 11.52 7.83
C ARG A 3 -1.21 11.72 8.97
N ARG A 4 -1.94 12.84 8.98
CA ARG A 4 -2.88 13.26 10.02
C ARG A 4 -4.36 12.95 9.70
N THR A 5 -4.63 12.18 8.65
CA THR A 5 -6.01 11.73 8.33
C THR A 5 -6.30 10.40 9.01
N SER A 6 -7.57 9.99 9.00
CA SER A 6 -7.98 8.73 9.62
C SER A 6 -7.30 7.52 8.96
N LEU A 7 -7.34 6.36 9.62
CA LEU A 7 -6.89 5.10 9.04
C LEU A 7 -7.64 4.80 7.73
N SER A 8 -8.96 4.97 7.70
CA SER A 8 -9.79 4.77 6.51
C SER A 8 -9.33 5.67 5.36
N ASP A 9 -9.14 6.97 5.59
CA ASP A 9 -8.73 7.90 4.52
C ASP A 9 -7.37 7.51 3.92
N ARG A 10 -6.46 6.99 4.75
CA ARG A 10 -5.13 6.55 4.32
C ARG A 10 -5.22 5.27 3.49
N PHE A 11 -6.07 4.33 3.89
CA PHE A 11 -6.34 3.11 3.15
C PHE A 11 -7.07 3.39 1.82
N ASP A 12 -8.09 4.24 1.84
CA ASP A 12 -8.83 4.68 0.64
C ASP A 12 -7.90 5.36 -0.36
N PHE A 13 -6.98 6.20 0.12
CA PHE A 13 -5.93 6.79 -0.72
C PHE A 13 -5.07 5.70 -1.37
N ALA A 14 -4.63 4.69 -0.63
CA ALA A 14 -3.78 3.62 -1.14
C ALA A 14 -4.50 2.76 -2.20
N ILE A 15 -5.73 2.33 -1.92
CA ILE A 15 -6.58 1.60 -2.87
C ILE A 15 -6.83 2.44 -4.13
N HIS A 16 -7.11 3.74 -3.96
CA HIS A 16 -7.26 4.64 -5.10
C HIS A 16 -5.98 4.69 -5.94
N GLN A 17 -4.79 4.75 -5.33
CA GLN A 17 -3.54 4.69 -6.09
C GLN A 17 -3.37 3.36 -6.83
N MET A 18 -3.65 2.22 -6.18
CA MET A 18 -3.59 0.92 -6.84
C MET A 18 -4.55 0.82 -8.03
N ARG A 19 -5.75 1.39 -7.92
CA ARG A 19 -6.71 1.47 -9.03
C ARG A 19 -6.21 2.32 -10.20
N ARG A 20 -5.43 3.37 -9.95
CA ARG A 20 -4.77 4.15 -11.02
C ARG A 20 -3.70 3.32 -11.73
N PHE A 21 -2.91 2.54 -10.97
CA PHE A 21 -1.91 1.63 -11.54
C PHE A 21 -2.52 0.56 -12.43
N CYS A 22 -3.71 0.03 -12.11
CA CYS A 22 -4.36 -0.93 -13.00
C CYS A 22 -5.15 -0.25 -14.13
N GLY A 23 -5.77 0.90 -13.90
CA GLY A 23 -6.63 1.59 -14.86
C GLY A 23 -7.98 0.89 -15.03
N VAL A 24 -7.96 -0.38 -15.43
CA VAL A 24 -9.12 -1.28 -15.51
C VAL A 24 -8.70 -2.63 -14.92
N GLY A 25 -9.47 -3.17 -13.97
CA GLY A 25 -9.15 -4.45 -13.34
C GLY A 25 -9.66 -4.56 -11.92
N TYR A 26 -9.46 -5.73 -11.32
CA TYR A 26 -9.95 -6.05 -9.98
C TYR A 26 -8.92 -5.68 -8.92
N VAL A 27 -9.30 -4.79 -8.00
CA VAL A 27 -8.53 -4.48 -6.79
C VAL A 27 -9.50 -4.59 -5.61
N GLY A 28 -9.32 -5.64 -4.83
CA GLY A 28 -10.16 -6.01 -3.69
C GLY A 28 -9.42 -5.94 -2.36
N PHE A 29 -10.08 -6.46 -1.33
CA PHE A 29 -9.53 -6.53 0.02
C PHE A 29 -9.96 -7.84 0.67
N ASN A 30 -8.98 -8.61 1.14
CA ASN A 30 -9.22 -9.89 1.77
C ASN A 30 -9.27 -9.75 3.28
N ASN A 31 -10.48 -9.61 3.83
CA ASN A 31 -10.65 -9.43 5.28
C ASN A 31 -10.18 -10.65 6.09
N ALA A 32 -10.26 -11.86 5.55
CA ALA A 32 -9.79 -13.06 6.24
C ALA A 32 -8.26 -13.06 6.39
N VAL A 33 -7.54 -12.67 5.34
CA VAL A 33 -6.07 -12.49 5.39
C VAL A 33 -5.72 -11.38 6.37
N PHE A 34 -6.43 -10.24 6.35
CA PHE A 34 -6.17 -9.14 7.29
C PHE A 34 -6.27 -9.56 8.76
N LEU A 35 -7.35 -10.27 9.11
CA LEU A 35 -7.53 -10.78 10.47
C LEU A 35 -6.44 -11.78 10.84
N SER A 36 -6.11 -12.71 9.93
CA SER A 36 -5.08 -13.71 10.13
C SER A 36 -3.68 -13.11 10.30
N GLU A 37 -3.31 -12.13 9.46
CA GLU A 37 -2.04 -11.42 9.56
C GLU A 37 -1.96 -10.68 10.89
N ARG A 38 -2.99 -9.90 11.24
CA ARG A 38 -2.99 -9.10 12.47
C ARG A 38 -2.87 -9.94 13.73
N GLU A 39 -3.50 -11.12 13.77
CA GLU A 39 -3.48 -12.04 14.91
C GLU A 39 -2.14 -12.78 15.08
N THR A 40 -1.37 -12.97 14.00
CA THR A 40 -0.15 -13.79 14.01
C THR A 40 1.14 -13.00 13.78
N ALA A 41 1.06 -11.68 13.74
CA ALA A 41 2.15 -10.78 13.34
C ALA A 41 3.16 -10.43 14.46
N ASP A 42 3.48 -11.36 15.37
CA ASP A 42 4.42 -11.13 16.49
C ASP A 42 5.75 -10.50 16.05
N ARG A 43 6.28 -10.97 14.91
CA ARG A 43 7.52 -10.44 14.32
C ARG A 43 7.38 -8.98 13.90
N ASN A 44 6.27 -8.60 13.28
CA ASN A 44 6.02 -7.23 12.86
C ASN A 44 5.83 -6.31 14.07
N TYR A 45 5.13 -6.77 15.12
CA TYR A 45 5.04 -6.04 16.38
C TYR A 45 6.43 -5.80 16.98
N ALA A 46 7.23 -6.85 17.16
CA ALA A 46 8.59 -6.74 17.70
C ALA A 46 9.47 -5.76 16.90
N LEU A 47 9.46 -5.87 15.57
CA LEU A 47 10.21 -4.97 14.69
C LEU A 47 9.74 -3.53 14.83
N SER A 48 8.43 -3.30 14.92
CA SER A 48 7.87 -1.95 15.04
C SER A 48 8.24 -1.30 16.38
N TYR A 49 8.27 -2.06 17.49
CA TYR A 49 8.76 -1.55 18.76
C TYR A 49 10.25 -1.22 18.72
N TYR A 50 11.05 -2.08 18.06
CA TYR A 50 12.48 -1.83 17.86
C TYR A 50 12.74 -0.55 17.03
N MET A 51 11.98 -0.35 15.95
CA MET A 51 12.04 0.86 15.13
C MET A 51 11.61 2.12 15.91
N ARG A 52 10.64 1.99 16.82
CA ARG A 52 10.19 3.08 17.68
C ARG A 52 11.28 3.51 18.66
N GLU A 53 11.96 2.55 19.29
CA GLU A 53 13.10 2.82 20.19
C GLU A 53 14.21 3.62 19.47
N HIS A 54 14.49 3.24 18.22
CA HIS A 54 15.47 3.92 17.36
C HIS A 54 14.95 5.19 16.70
N LYS A 55 13.75 5.68 17.06
CA LYS A 55 13.14 6.91 16.54
C LYS A 55 13.06 6.96 15.00
N VAL A 56 12.86 5.79 14.37
CA VAL A 56 12.75 5.68 12.90
C VAL A 56 11.43 6.27 12.39
N PHE A 57 10.38 6.19 13.21
CA PHE A 57 9.09 6.77 12.86
C PHE A 57 9.11 8.30 12.97
N PRO A 58 8.38 9.01 12.09
CA PRO A 58 8.15 10.43 12.24
C PRO A 58 7.58 10.77 13.63
N PRO A 59 7.79 12.00 14.13
CA PRO A 59 7.14 12.47 15.35
C PRO A 59 5.61 12.26 15.29
N ASP A 60 5.00 11.99 16.44
CA ASP A 60 3.55 11.80 16.62
C ASP A 60 2.96 10.59 15.88
N THR A 61 3.77 9.59 15.50
CA THR A 61 3.28 8.37 14.87
C THR A 61 2.55 7.47 15.88
N ASN A 62 1.28 7.15 15.62
CA ASN A 62 0.58 6.07 16.31
C ASN A 62 1.03 4.71 15.74
N LEU A 63 1.71 3.90 16.55
CA LEU A 63 2.27 2.61 16.15
C LEU A 63 1.18 1.59 15.78
N GLN A 64 0.10 1.54 16.56
CA GLN A 64 -1.00 0.60 16.32
C GLN A 64 -1.67 0.92 14.98
N ASP A 65 -2.04 2.17 14.76
CA ASP A 65 -2.64 2.62 13.50
C ASP A 65 -1.71 2.42 12.29
N THR A 66 -0.40 2.39 12.51
CA THR A 66 0.59 2.16 11.45
C THR A 66 0.67 0.68 11.09
N LEU A 67 0.64 -0.19 12.10
CA LEU A 67 0.59 -1.64 11.89
C LEU A 67 -0.75 -2.09 11.29
N ASP A 68 -1.87 -1.56 11.77
CA ASP A 68 -3.18 -1.87 11.19
C ASP A 68 -3.25 -1.45 9.73
N LEU A 69 -2.70 -0.28 9.36
CA LEU A 69 -2.58 0.11 7.95
C LEU A 69 -1.66 -0.86 7.18
N TYR A 70 -0.54 -1.27 7.77
CA TYR A 70 0.38 -2.22 7.13
C TYR A 70 -0.31 -3.55 6.80
N PHE A 71 -1.01 -4.16 7.76
CA PHE A 71 -1.77 -5.39 7.53
C PHE A 71 -2.89 -5.20 6.51
N GLN A 72 -3.57 -4.05 6.53
CA GLN A 72 -4.57 -3.73 5.52
C GLN A 72 -3.96 -3.69 4.10
N LEU A 73 -2.77 -3.09 3.94
CA LEU A 73 -2.09 -3.01 2.65
C LEU A 73 -1.60 -4.37 2.16
N CYS A 74 -1.12 -5.23 3.05
CA CYS A 74 -0.72 -6.61 2.73
C CYS A 74 -1.90 -7.50 2.34
N SER A 75 -3.10 -7.14 2.78
CA SER A 75 -4.34 -7.87 2.49
C SER A 75 -5.10 -7.37 1.26
N ILE A 76 -4.51 -6.47 0.47
CA ILE A 76 -5.06 -6.08 -0.83
C ILE A 76 -4.89 -7.24 -1.80
N GLU A 77 -5.96 -7.60 -2.50
CA GLU A 77 -5.96 -8.71 -3.46
C GLU A 77 -6.26 -8.23 -4.88
N THR A 78 -5.69 -8.94 -5.86
CA THR A 78 -5.88 -8.68 -7.28
C THR A 78 -5.65 -9.97 -8.07
N ASN A 79 -5.87 -9.94 -9.39
CA ASN A 79 -5.60 -11.08 -10.27
C ASN A 79 -4.35 -10.83 -11.15
N CYS A 80 -3.85 -11.89 -11.80
CA CYS A 80 -2.63 -11.81 -12.60
C CYS A 80 -2.71 -10.77 -13.71
N ASP A 81 -3.85 -10.68 -14.40
CA ASP A 81 -4.05 -9.73 -15.51
C ASP A 81 -3.96 -8.27 -15.01
N THR A 82 -4.61 -7.98 -13.89
CA THR A 82 -4.59 -6.64 -13.27
C THR A 82 -3.18 -6.31 -12.78
N LEU A 83 -2.51 -7.25 -12.11
CA LEU A 83 -1.14 -7.06 -11.63
C LEU A 83 -0.15 -6.85 -12.78
N ALA A 84 -0.33 -7.54 -13.91
CA ALA A 84 0.49 -7.35 -15.10
C ALA A 84 0.37 -5.91 -15.64
N VAL A 85 -0.82 -5.32 -15.63
CA VAL A 85 -1.02 -3.91 -16.03
C VAL A 85 -0.37 -2.94 -15.02
N MET A 86 -0.45 -3.23 -13.72
CA MET A 86 0.23 -2.43 -12.70
C MET A 86 1.75 -2.45 -12.90
N ALA A 87 2.31 -3.63 -13.18
CA ALA A 87 3.73 -3.79 -13.51
C ALA A 87 4.11 -3.08 -14.82
N ALA A 88 3.27 -3.18 -15.85
CA ALA A 88 3.48 -2.48 -17.12
C ALA A 88 3.44 -0.95 -16.95
N THR A 89 2.60 -0.42 -16.05
CA THR A 89 2.59 1.00 -15.70
C THR A 89 3.92 1.47 -15.13
N LEU A 90 4.55 0.65 -14.26
CA LEU A 90 5.87 0.93 -13.72
C LEU A 90 6.94 0.87 -14.82
N ALA A 91 6.93 -0.19 -15.64
CA ALA A 91 7.87 -0.36 -16.75
C ALA A 91 7.74 0.75 -17.82
N ASN A 92 6.55 1.34 -17.99
CA ASN A 92 6.27 2.42 -18.92
C ASN A 92 6.50 3.82 -18.31
N GLY A 93 7.49 3.96 -17.42
CA GLY A 93 7.87 5.26 -16.84
C GLY A 93 6.74 5.93 -16.04
N GLY A 94 5.86 5.12 -15.44
CA GLY A 94 4.78 5.57 -14.58
C GLY A 94 3.51 6.00 -15.31
N VAL A 95 3.39 5.70 -16.59
CA VAL A 95 2.19 5.96 -17.41
C VAL A 95 1.43 4.67 -17.63
N ASN A 96 0.15 4.63 -17.25
CA ASN A 96 -0.67 3.45 -17.42
C ASN A 96 -0.90 3.17 -18.91
N PRO A 97 -0.55 1.97 -19.41
CA PRO A 97 -0.61 1.66 -20.84
C PRO A 97 -2.04 1.52 -21.38
N MET A 98 -3.04 1.30 -20.51
CA MET A 98 -4.42 1.09 -20.92
C MET A 98 -5.18 2.39 -21.19
N ASN A 99 -4.83 3.47 -20.48
CA ASN A 99 -5.57 4.73 -20.53
C ASN A 99 -4.69 6.00 -20.68
N GLY A 100 -3.37 5.86 -20.67
CA GLY A 100 -2.42 6.98 -20.81
C GLY A 100 -2.28 7.86 -19.56
N GLU A 101 -2.87 7.47 -18.43
CA GLU A 101 -2.79 8.25 -17.18
C GLU A 101 -1.37 8.19 -16.57
N ARG A 102 -0.80 9.34 -16.21
CA ARG A 102 0.42 9.38 -15.40
C ARG A 102 0.11 9.09 -13.93
N VAL A 103 0.42 7.87 -13.49
CA VAL A 103 0.18 7.41 -12.13
C VAL A 103 1.28 7.89 -11.18
N ILE A 104 2.54 7.75 -11.61
CA ILE A 104 3.72 8.14 -10.85
C ILE A 104 4.71 8.91 -11.75
N ASN A 105 5.48 9.82 -11.15
CA ASN A 105 6.52 10.54 -11.87
C ASN A 105 7.73 9.62 -12.11
N ASN A 106 8.26 9.63 -13.34
CA ASN A 106 9.39 8.81 -13.74
C ASN A 106 10.63 8.98 -12.83
N ARG A 107 10.81 10.14 -12.20
CA ARG A 107 11.90 10.38 -11.23
C ARG A 107 11.92 9.38 -10.07
N TYR A 108 10.78 8.78 -9.73
CA TYR A 108 10.67 7.79 -8.65
C TYR A 108 10.82 6.34 -9.15
N LEU A 109 11.04 6.13 -10.45
CA LEU A 109 11.06 4.81 -11.11
C LEU A 109 12.44 4.46 -11.71
N ASN A 110 13.52 5.03 -11.17
CA ASN A 110 14.87 4.57 -11.52
C ASN A 110 15.09 3.19 -10.87
N ILE A 111 14.64 2.14 -11.58
CA ILE A 111 14.86 0.73 -11.26
C ILE A 111 15.95 0.20 -12.19
#